data_AF-A0A7V3SJX1-F1
#
_entry.id   AF-A0A7V3SJX1-F1
#
_cell.length_a   1.000
_cell.length_b   1.000
_cell.length_c   1.000
_cell.angle_alpha   90.00
_cell.angle_beta   90.00
_cell.angle_gamma   90.00
#
_symmetry.space_group_name_H-M   'P 1'
#
loop_
_entity.id
_entity.type
_entity.pdbx_description
1 polymer ?
#
loop_
_entity_poly.entity_id
_entity_poly.type
_entity_poly.pdbx_seq_one_letter_code
_entity_poly.pdbx_strand_id
1 'polypeptide(L)'
;MMLSPRVTCPRCGREVYLSERVCPFCNTPLTTQSAGSPPFLEGDIPPDWRERVLTLPLGVVTAAVILAGMMDGIVVAAAVRSLQRSLLGHHDLLVRFSALAIPVMMAITLLKWLLDTFILWIAVRITGSIAGEPFRVGFWEGYRTMLPITMLMVLNSSVTLLVALLTQLWLLLIVAWFIDLFILRYFLEMDWYEVFLLNAVLGFFSCVTGGLL
;
A
#
# COMPACT_ATOMS: atom_id res chain seq x y z
N MET A 1 40.27 -29.95 28.39
CA MET A 1 39.21 -30.03 29.42
C MET A 1 38.11 -29.07 29.02
N MET A 2 36.97 -29.56 28.53
CA MET A 2 35.82 -28.70 28.18
C MET A 2 35.07 -28.39 29.47
N LEU A 3 35.08 -27.13 29.90
CA LEU A 3 34.23 -26.66 30.99
C LEU A 3 32.78 -26.70 30.51
N SER A 4 31.99 -27.62 31.07
CA SER A 4 30.55 -27.67 30.80
C SER A 4 29.91 -26.34 31.22
N PRO A 5 29.08 -25.70 30.37
CA PRO A 5 28.48 -24.42 30.70
C PRO A 5 27.62 -24.55 31.97
N ARG A 6 27.67 -23.53 32.83
CA ARG A 6 26.83 -23.43 34.04
C ARG A 6 25.69 -22.45 33.79
N VAL A 7 24.52 -22.77 34.29
CA VAL A 7 23.30 -21.94 34.23
C VAL A 7 22.78 -21.75 35.65
N THR A 8 22.39 -20.52 35.97
CA THR A 8 21.76 -20.21 37.26
C THR A 8 20.30 -20.64 37.23
N CYS A 9 19.88 -21.46 38.20
CA CYS A 9 18.48 -21.86 38.30
C CYS A 9 17.58 -20.64 38.56
N PRO A 10 16.52 -20.41 37.76
CA PRO A 10 15.69 -19.21 37.86
C PRO A 10 14.89 -19.13 39.16
N ARG A 11 14.73 -20.23 39.90
CA ARG A 11 13.92 -20.29 41.12
C ARG A 11 14.72 -20.22 42.42
N CYS A 12 15.88 -20.86 42.47
CA CYS A 12 16.71 -20.90 43.69
C CYS A 12 18.03 -20.14 43.56
N GLY A 13 18.35 -19.58 42.38
CA GLY A 13 19.52 -18.74 42.17
C GLY A 13 20.87 -19.46 42.26
N ARG A 14 20.89 -20.80 42.34
CA ARG A 14 22.12 -21.59 42.40
C ARG A 14 22.63 -21.93 41.00
N GLU A 15 23.94 -21.93 40.82
CA GLU A 15 24.58 -22.38 39.59
C GLU A 15 24.49 -23.90 39.46
N VAL A 16 24.02 -24.36 38.29
CA VAL A 16 23.85 -25.76 37.95
C VAL A 16 24.48 -26.03 36.59
N TYR A 17 25.01 -27.22 36.37
CA TYR A 17 25.58 -27.57 35.06
C TYR A 17 24.48 -27.74 34.01
N LEU A 18 24.67 -27.19 32.80
CA LEU A 18 23.69 -27.18 31.70
C LEU A 18 23.35 -28.59 31.18
N SER A 19 24.08 -29.63 31.60
CA SER A 19 23.74 -31.03 31.34
C SER A 19 22.47 -31.49 32.07
N GLU A 20 22.02 -30.77 33.10
CA GLU A 20 20.85 -31.13 33.90
C GLU A 20 19.60 -30.41 33.36
N ARG A 21 18.59 -31.17 32.92
CA ARG A 21 17.30 -30.63 32.45
C ARG A 21 16.41 -30.09 33.58
N VAL A 22 16.74 -30.41 34.82
CA VAL A 22 15.96 -30.07 36.02
C VAL A 22 16.94 -29.73 37.13
N CYS A 23 16.70 -28.62 37.84
CA CYS A 23 17.55 -28.22 38.95
C CYS A 23 17.48 -29.24 40.09
N PRO A 24 18.61 -29.82 40.54
CA PRO A 24 18.64 -30.89 41.54
C PRO A 24 18.24 -30.41 42.94
N PHE A 25 18.26 -29.10 43.18
CA PHE A 25 17.95 -28.52 44.49
C PHE A 25 16.47 -28.17 44.68
N CYS A 26 15.73 -27.92 43.60
CA CYS A 26 14.35 -27.43 43.69
C CYS A 26 13.41 -28.04 42.65
N ASN A 27 13.84 -29.11 41.97
CA ASN A 27 13.10 -29.86 40.94
C ASN A 27 12.43 -28.99 39.86
N THR A 28 12.97 -27.80 39.61
CA THR A 28 12.40 -26.87 38.63
C THR A 28 13.03 -27.15 37.26
N PRO A 29 12.24 -27.31 36.19
CA PRO A 29 12.76 -27.57 34.86
C PRO A 29 13.65 -26.41 34.39
N LEU A 30 14.86 -26.74 33.96
CA LEU A 30 15.83 -25.81 33.39
C LEU A 30 15.57 -25.78 31.88
N THR A 31 14.75 -24.84 31.42
CA THR A 31 14.60 -24.58 29.99
C THR A 31 15.90 -23.96 29.48
N THR A 32 16.45 -24.50 28.39
CA THR A 32 17.54 -23.89 27.64
C THR A 32 17.05 -22.57 27.05
N GLN A 33 17.03 -21.51 27.86
CA GLN A 33 16.98 -20.16 27.36
C GLN A 33 18.37 -19.88 26.78
N SER A 34 18.45 -19.92 25.45
CA SER A 34 19.58 -19.42 24.71
C SER A 34 19.97 -18.05 25.27
N ALA A 35 21.18 -17.95 25.82
CA ALA A 35 21.77 -16.67 26.19
C ALA A 35 21.81 -15.79 24.94
N GLY A 36 20.99 -14.74 24.93
CA GLY A 36 20.92 -13.82 23.79
C GLY A 36 19.62 -13.05 23.73
N SER A 37 19.36 -12.22 24.74
CA SER A 37 18.75 -10.88 24.66
C SER A 37 18.36 -10.45 26.09
N PRO A 38 18.65 -9.22 26.55
CA PRO A 38 18.02 -8.68 27.75
C PRO A 38 16.49 -8.70 27.56
N PRO A 39 15.67 -8.58 28.63
CA PRO A 39 14.26 -8.30 28.45
C PRO A 39 14.18 -7.02 27.63
N PHE A 40 13.86 -7.15 26.34
CA PHE A 40 13.41 -6.02 25.57
C PHE A 40 12.19 -5.56 26.36
N LEU A 41 12.30 -4.38 26.98
CA LEU A 41 11.15 -3.51 27.10
C LEU A 41 10.45 -3.64 25.75
N GLU A 42 9.22 -4.13 25.76
CA GLU A 42 8.26 -3.96 24.67
C GLU A 42 7.95 -2.46 24.58
N GLY A 43 9.00 -1.68 24.38
CA GLY A 43 8.96 -0.30 24.02
C GLY A 43 8.61 -0.33 22.56
N ASP A 44 7.34 -0.07 22.30
CA ASP A 44 6.80 0.49 21.06
C ASP A 44 7.80 0.43 19.92
N ILE A 45 7.98 -0.77 19.33
CA ILE A 45 8.59 -0.84 18.01
C ILE A 45 7.65 0.03 17.17
N PRO A 46 8.12 1.18 16.64
CA PRO A 46 7.25 2.06 15.89
C PRO A 46 6.55 1.21 14.84
N PRO A 47 5.20 1.21 14.76
CA PRO A 47 4.49 0.32 13.86
C PRO A 47 5.11 0.44 12.48
N ASP A 48 5.38 -0.69 11.84
CA ASP A 48 6.01 -0.74 10.53
C ASP A 48 5.28 0.25 9.63
N TRP A 49 6.01 0.98 8.77
CA TRP A 49 5.42 1.99 7.88
C TRP A 49 4.21 1.43 7.11
N ARG A 50 4.28 0.15 6.76
CA ARG A 50 3.18 -0.61 6.14
C ARG A 50 1.92 -0.64 7.02
N GLU A 51 2.05 -0.99 8.30
CA GLU A 51 0.93 -1.08 9.23
C GLU A 51 0.30 0.29 9.48
N ARG A 52 1.11 1.35 9.57
CA ARG A 52 0.61 2.73 9.70
C ARG A 52 -0.26 3.15 8.52
N VAL A 53 0.14 2.80 7.30
CA VAL A 53 -0.64 3.11 6.08
C VAL A 53 -1.93 2.30 6.04
N LEU A 54 -1.87 1.00 6.35
CA LEU A 54 -3.06 0.12 6.32
C LEU A 54 -4.10 0.48 7.38
N THR A 55 -3.68 1.12 8.48
CA THR A 55 -4.53 1.55 9.58
C THR A 55 -5.03 3.00 9.46
N LEU A 56 -4.72 3.68 8.33
CA LEU A 56 -5.16 5.06 8.11
C LEU A 56 -6.69 5.18 8.23
N PRO A 57 -7.17 6.25 8.90
CA PRO A 57 -8.61 6.49 9.01
C PRO A 57 -9.18 6.77 7.62
N LEU A 58 -10.35 6.21 7.34
CA LEU A 58 -10.98 6.27 6.02
C LEU A 58 -11.22 7.73 5.55
N GLY A 59 -11.45 8.65 6.49
CA GLY A 59 -11.55 10.08 6.18
C GLY A 59 -10.28 10.68 5.58
N VAL A 60 -9.08 10.26 6.05
CA VAL A 60 -7.80 10.71 5.49
C VAL A 60 -7.56 10.09 4.11
N VAL A 61 -7.89 8.81 3.96
CA VAL A 61 -7.77 8.10 2.67
C VAL A 61 -8.65 8.77 1.61
N THR A 62 -9.92 9.01 1.92
CA THR A 62 -10.86 9.68 1.01
C THR A 62 -10.44 11.13 0.71
N ALA A 63 -9.96 11.87 1.73
CA ALA A 63 -9.48 13.24 1.52
C ALA A 63 -8.26 13.29 0.58
N ALA A 64 -7.34 12.33 0.68
CA ALA A 64 -6.19 12.22 -0.21
C ALA A 64 -6.60 11.95 -1.67
N VAL A 65 -7.58 11.06 -1.88
CA VAL A 65 -8.12 10.75 -3.22
C VAL A 65 -8.87 11.96 -3.81
N ILE A 66 -9.64 12.67 -2.98
CA ILE A 66 -10.30 13.91 -3.39
C ILE A 66 -9.27 14.97 -3.82
N LEU A 67 -8.19 15.12 -3.04
CA LEU A 67 -7.11 16.04 -3.37
C LEU A 67 -6.42 15.64 -4.68
N ALA A 68 -6.20 14.34 -4.89
CA ALA A 68 -5.68 13.80 -6.15
C ALA A 68 -6.57 14.14 -7.35
N GLY A 69 -7.89 13.90 -7.24
CA GLY A 69 -8.84 14.26 -8.29
C GLY A 69 -8.94 15.76 -8.54
N MET A 70 -8.73 16.60 -7.52
CA MET A 70 -8.61 18.05 -7.69
C MET A 70 -7.36 18.43 -8.49
N MET A 71 -6.21 17.80 -8.21
CA MET A 71 -4.98 17.99 -8.98
C MET A 71 -5.17 17.59 -10.44
N ASP A 72 -5.77 16.43 -10.70
CA ASP A 72 -6.08 15.97 -12.06
C ASP A 72 -7.04 16.94 -12.77
N GLY A 73 -8.04 17.45 -12.06
CA GLY A 73 -8.94 18.50 -12.55
C GLY A 73 -8.22 19.78 -12.97
N ILE A 74 -7.22 20.21 -12.20
CA ILE A 74 -6.37 21.37 -12.54
C ILE A 74 -5.53 21.07 -13.78
N VAL A 75 -4.95 19.88 -13.89
CA VAL A 75 -4.18 19.42 -15.06
C VAL A 75 -5.04 19.45 -16.31
N VAL A 76 -6.25 18.87 -16.25
CA VAL A 76 -7.20 18.86 -17.37
C VAL A 76 -7.64 20.27 -17.73
N ALA A 77 -7.98 21.11 -16.75
CA ALA A 77 -8.34 22.50 -17.00
C ALA A 77 -7.21 23.30 -17.67
N ALA A 78 -5.95 23.07 -17.25
CA ALA A 78 -4.78 23.69 -17.85
C ALA A 78 -4.53 23.20 -19.28
N ALA A 79 -4.69 21.89 -19.54
CA ALA A 79 -4.56 21.31 -20.87
C ALA A 79 -5.62 21.86 -21.83
N VAL A 80 -6.89 21.94 -21.40
CA VAL A 80 -7.99 22.53 -22.18
C VAL A 80 -7.72 24.00 -22.50
N ARG A 81 -7.22 24.78 -21.53
CA ARG A 81 -6.84 26.19 -21.75
C ARG A 81 -5.67 26.35 -22.72
N SER A 82 -4.70 25.45 -22.70
CA SER A 82 -3.59 25.42 -23.66
C SER A 82 -4.10 25.14 -25.08
N LEU A 83 -4.99 24.16 -25.23
CA LEU A 83 -5.65 23.86 -26.51
C LEU A 83 -6.48 25.04 -27.04
N GLN A 84 -7.24 25.71 -26.17
CA GLN A 84 -8.00 26.92 -26.53
C GLN A 84 -7.12 28.02 -27.14
N ARG A 85 -5.94 28.26 -26.54
CA ARG A 85 -5.00 29.29 -27.01
C ARG A 85 -4.33 28.94 -28.33
N SER A 86 -4.17 27.66 -28.64
CA SER A 86 -3.40 27.20 -29.81
C SER A 86 -4.23 26.95 -31.08
N LEU A 87 -5.48 26.47 -30.96
CA LEU A 87 -6.18 25.86 -32.11
C LEU A 87 -7.59 26.37 -32.42
N LEU A 88 -8.36 26.91 -31.46
CA LEU A 88 -9.83 26.97 -31.61
C LEU A 88 -10.51 28.34 -31.42
N GLY A 89 -9.78 29.42 -31.13
CA GLY A 89 -10.42 30.71 -30.85
C GLY A 89 -11.29 30.68 -29.58
N HIS A 90 -11.72 31.86 -29.12
CA HIS A 90 -12.43 32.02 -27.84
C HIS A 90 -13.89 31.55 -27.93
N HIS A 91 -14.12 30.23 -27.94
CA HIS A 91 -15.46 29.68 -27.77
C HIS A 91 -15.83 29.57 -26.29
N ASP A 92 -16.88 30.27 -25.87
CA ASP A 92 -17.42 30.33 -24.49
C ASP A 92 -17.73 28.94 -23.88
N LEU A 93 -18.00 27.94 -24.73
CA LEU A 93 -18.25 26.57 -24.30
C LEU A 93 -17.03 25.94 -23.60
N LEU A 94 -15.82 26.19 -24.09
CA LEU A 94 -14.59 25.61 -23.54
C LEU A 94 -14.23 26.21 -22.17
N VAL A 95 -14.65 27.45 -21.88
CA VAL A 95 -14.51 28.08 -20.55
C VAL A 95 -15.38 27.35 -19.52
N ARG A 96 -16.62 27.00 -19.87
CA ARG A 96 -17.52 26.22 -19.02
C ARG A 96 -16.98 24.80 -18.77
N PHE A 97 -16.39 24.16 -19.79
CA PHE A 97 -15.71 22.87 -19.64
C PHE A 97 -14.53 22.94 -18.65
N SER A 98 -13.73 24.01 -18.69
CA SER A 98 -12.61 24.17 -17.74
C SER A 98 -13.07 24.36 -16.29
N ALA A 99 -14.24 24.96 -16.06
CA ALA A 99 -14.80 25.15 -14.72
C ALA A 99 -15.42 23.85 -14.16
N LEU A 100 -15.99 23.01 -15.03
CA LEU A 100 -16.54 21.70 -14.66
C LEU A 100 -15.47 20.61 -14.53
N ALA A 101 -14.27 20.81 -15.10
CA ALA A 101 -13.20 19.82 -15.06
C ALA A 101 -12.83 19.39 -13.64
N ILE A 102 -12.75 20.32 -12.69
CA ILE A 102 -12.37 20.01 -11.30
C ILE A 102 -13.40 19.10 -10.60
N PRO A 103 -14.69 19.47 -10.48
CA PRO A 103 -15.66 18.60 -9.81
C PRO A 103 -15.89 17.28 -10.55
N VAL A 104 -15.80 17.28 -11.89
CA VAL A 104 -15.93 16.06 -12.69
C VAL A 104 -14.75 15.12 -12.46
N MET A 105 -13.51 15.62 -12.49
CA MET A 105 -12.33 14.80 -12.23
C MET A 105 -12.32 14.28 -10.79
N MET A 106 -12.71 15.08 -9.80
CA MET A 106 -12.88 14.60 -8.43
C MET A 106 -13.86 13.40 -8.35
N ALA A 107 -15.02 13.51 -9.00
CA ALA A 107 -16.01 12.43 -9.00
C ALA A 107 -15.51 11.18 -9.74
N ILE A 108 -14.88 11.37 -10.90
CA ILE A 108 -14.31 10.27 -11.70
C ILE A 108 -13.18 9.59 -10.95
N THR A 109 -12.22 10.34 -10.39
CA THR A 109 -11.09 9.80 -9.63
C THR A 109 -11.59 9.02 -8.41
N LEU A 110 -12.59 9.52 -7.69
CA LEU A 110 -13.18 8.81 -6.55
C LEU A 110 -13.86 7.49 -6.98
N LEU A 111 -14.69 7.55 -8.03
CA LEU A 111 -15.40 6.37 -8.53
C LEU A 111 -14.41 5.31 -9.07
N LYS A 112 -13.42 5.76 -9.83
CA LYS A 112 -12.38 4.91 -10.40
C LYS A 112 -11.51 4.29 -9.31
N TRP A 113 -11.11 5.07 -8.31
CA TRP A 113 -10.38 4.53 -7.15
C TRP A 113 -11.15 3.41 -6.44
N LEU A 114 -12.46 3.59 -6.21
CA LEU A 114 -13.29 2.55 -5.60
C LEU A 114 -13.37 1.29 -6.47
N LEU A 115 -13.47 1.47 -7.79
CA LEU A 115 -13.52 0.37 -8.76
C LEU A 115 -12.17 -0.37 -8.84
N ASP A 116 -11.06 0.35 -8.93
CA ASP A 116 -9.72 -0.22 -8.98
C ASP A 116 -9.41 -0.98 -7.68
N THR A 117 -9.85 -0.45 -6.53
CA THR A 117 -9.78 -1.16 -5.24
C THR A 117 -10.62 -2.44 -5.25
N PHE A 118 -11.79 -2.42 -5.90
CA PHE A 118 -12.67 -3.58 -5.97
C PHE A 118 -12.10 -4.66 -6.86
N ILE A 119 -11.55 -4.28 -8.01
CA ILE A 119 -10.85 -5.19 -8.93
C ILE A 119 -9.64 -5.80 -8.23
N LEU A 120 -8.83 -4.98 -7.54
CA LEU A 120 -7.68 -5.44 -6.78
C LEU A 120 -8.10 -6.46 -5.71
N TRP A 121 -9.15 -6.16 -4.96
CA TRP A 121 -9.68 -7.05 -3.93
C TRP A 121 -10.17 -8.39 -4.51
N ILE A 122 -10.90 -8.36 -5.63
CA ILE A 122 -11.34 -9.58 -6.33
C ILE A 122 -10.12 -10.38 -6.80
N ALA A 123 -9.14 -9.72 -7.40
CA ALA A 123 -7.98 -10.40 -7.95
C ALA A 123 -7.15 -11.08 -6.85
N VAL A 124 -6.90 -10.41 -5.73
CA VAL A 124 -6.24 -11.02 -4.56
C VAL A 124 -7.03 -12.22 -4.04
N ARG A 125 -8.37 -12.11 -3.96
CA ARG A 125 -9.26 -13.21 -3.56
C ARG A 125 -9.16 -14.43 -4.47
N ILE A 126 -9.14 -14.22 -5.78
CA ILE A 126 -9.01 -15.29 -6.76
C ILE A 126 -7.64 -15.94 -6.62
N THR A 127 -6.56 -15.15 -6.51
CA THR A 127 -5.20 -15.67 -6.37
C THR A 127 -5.04 -16.53 -5.11
N GLY A 128 -5.49 -16.08 -3.94
CA GLY A 128 -5.38 -16.89 -2.72
C GLY A 128 -6.32 -18.11 -2.71
N SER A 129 -7.47 -18.05 -3.41
CA SER A 129 -8.32 -19.24 -3.61
C SER A 129 -7.63 -20.29 -4.48
N ILE A 130 -6.84 -19.88 -5.47
CA ILE A 130 -6.06 -20.80 -6.32
C ILE A 130 -4.87 -21.38 -5.54
N ALA A 131 -4.27 -20.60 -4.64
CA ALA A 131 -3.20 -21.04 -3.75
C ALA A 131 -3.66 -22.00 -2.64
N GLY A 132 -4.97 -22.25 -2.49
CA GLY A 132 -5.52 -23.17 -1.50
C GLY A 132 -5.59 -22.60 -0.08
N GLU A 133 -5.38 -21.30 0.11
CA GLU A 133 -5.52 -20.64 1.40
C GLU A 133 -6.97 -20.17 1.60
N PRO A 134 -7.70 -20.70 2.60
CA PRO A 134 -9.06 -20.24 2.86
C PRO A 134 -8.99 -18.82 3.44
N PHE A 135 -9.40 -17.82 2.65
CA PHE A 135 -9.51 -16.44 3.11
C PHE A 135 -10.47 -16.33 4.30
N ARG A 136 -9.94 -16.06 5.48
CA ARG A 136 -10.69 -15.92 6.74
C ARG A 136 -11.28 -14.52 6.96
N VAL A 137 -10.98 -13.56 6.09
CA VAL A 137 -11.38 -12.15 6.24
C VAL A 137 -12.71 -11.89 5.55
N GLY A 138 -13.60 -11.12 6.17
CA GLY A 138 -14.88 -10.71 5.58
C GLY A 138 -14.70 -9.83 4.34
N PHE A 139 -15.72 -9.77 3.46
CA PHE A 139 -15.71 -8.91 2.25
C PHE A 139 -15.30 -7.47 2.57
N TRP A 140 -16.01 -6.87 3.53
CA TRP A 140 -15.86 -5.45 3.86
C TRP A 140 -14.51 -5.12 4.48
N GLU A 141 -14.00 -6.01 5.32
CA GLU A 141 -12.74 -5.83 6.01
C GLU A 141 -11.56 -5.98 5.06
N GLY A 142 -11.60 -6.98 4.16
CA GLY A 142 -10.60 -7.12 3.10
C GLY A 142 -10.65 -5.99 2.06
N TYR A 143 -11.83 -5.45 1.74
CA TYR A 143 -11.92 -4.30 0.82
C TYR A 143 -11.34 -3.03 1.47
N ARG A 144 -11.67 -2.79 2.74
CA ARG A 144 -11.20 -1.62 3.49
C ARG A 144 -9.68 -1.58 3.64
N THR A 145 -9.02 -2.72 3.81
CA THR A 145 -7.55 -2.77 3.90
C THR A 145 -6.85 -2.47 2.57
N MET A 146 -7.54 -2.62 1.44
CA MET A 146 -7.01 -2.31 0.11
C MET A 146 -7.11 -0.82 -0.25
N LEU A 147 -8.05 -0.09 0.36
CA LEU A 147 -8.29 1.34 0.08
C LEU A 147 -7.06 2.24 0.27
N PRO A 148 -6.24 2.09 1.35
CA PRO A 148 -5.03 2.90 1.50
C PRO A 148 -3.96 2.58 0.44
N ILE A 149 -3.88 1.32 -0.01
CA ILE A 149 -2.88 0.88 -1.01
C ILE A 149 -3.17 1.56 -2.35
N THR A 150 -4.42 1.47 -2.82
CA THR A 150 -4.83 2.09 -4.07
C THR A 150 -4.86 3.61 -3.98
N MET A 151 -5.10 4.18 -2.79
CA MET A 151 -4.97 5.62 -2.56
C MET A 151 -3.52 6.10 -2.79
N LEU A 152 -2.51 5.34 -2.34
CA LEU A 152 -1.11 5.68 -2.60
C LEU A 152 -0.78 5.65 -4.09
N MET A 153 -1.30 4.68 -4.83
CA MET A 153 -1.12 4.59 -6.29
C MET A 153 -1.76 5.80 -7.00
N VAL A 154 -3.00 6.14 -6.63
CA VAL A 154 -3.69 7.32 -7.17
C VAL A 154 -2.92 8.60 -6.85
N LEU A 155 -2.46 8.77 -5.61
CA LEU A 155 -1.67 9.94 -5.21
C LEU A 155 -0.36 10.04 -6.00
N ASN A 156 0.37 8.92 -6.12
CA ASN A 156 1.63 8.86 -6.86
C ASN A 156 1.43 9.24 -8.34
N SER A 157 0.41 8.65 -8.98
CA SER A 157 0.07 8.93 -10.37
C SER A 157 -0.37 10.39 -10.58
N SER A 158 -1.27 10.93 -9.76
CA SER A 158 -1.73 12.32 -9.89
C SER A 158 -0.64 13.36 -9.62
N VAL A 159 0.22 13.13 -8.61
CA VAL A 159 1.37 14.01 -8.34
C VAL A 159 2.36 13.96 -9.49
N THR A 160 2.66 12.77 -10.00
CA THR A 160 3.61 12.62 -11.11
C THR A 160 3.06 13.22 -12.40
N LEU A 161 1.76 13.08 -12.66
CA LEU A 161 1.08 13.72 -13.78
C LEU A 161 1.17 15.25 -13.70
N LEU A 162 0.94 15.83 -12.51
CA LEU A 162 1.10 17.26 -12.28
C LEU A 162 2.55 17.71 -12.52
N VAL A 163 3.54 16.98 -11.99
CA VAL A 163 4.96 17.29 -12.19
C VAL A 163 5.35 17.16 -13.66
N ALA A 164 4.88 16.13 -14.36
CA ALA A 164 5.12 15.93 -15.78
C ALA A 164 4.52 17.09 -16.60
N LEU A 165 3.33 17.57 -16.24
CA LEU A 165 2.72 18.74 -16.88
C LEU A 165 3.57 20.01 -16.66
N LEU A 166 4.06 20.24 -15.44
CA LEU A 166 4.86 21.43 -15.11
C LEU A 166 6.25 21.42 -15.76
N THR A 167 6.88 20.25 -15.82
CA THR A 167 8.27 20.08 -16.32
C THR A 167 8.36 19.67 -17.79
N GLN A 168 7.23 19.28 -18.40
CA GLN A 168 7.12 18.68 -19.74
C GLN A 168 7.90 17.36 -19.90
N LEU A 169 8.29 16.72 -18.79
CA LEU A 169 9.04 15.47 -18.78
C LEU A 169 8.10 14.26 -18.63
N TRP A 170 7.46 13.86 -19.72
CA TRP A 170 6.47 12.77 -19.74
C TRP A 170 7.04 11.39 -19.36
N LEU A 171 8.36 11.20 -19.47
CA LEU A 171 9.04 9.97 -19.03
C LEU A 171 8.86 9.68 -17.53
N LEU A 172 8.52 10.70 -16.72
CA LEU A 172 8.21 10.51 -15.30
C LEU A 172 6.99 9.61 -15.07
N LEU A 173 6.04 9.57 -16.00
CA LEU A 173 4.87 8.67 -15.91
C LEU A 173 5.28 7.19 -15.94
N ILE A 174 6.35 6.85 -16.67
CA ILE A 174 6.91 5.49 -16.67
C ILE A 174 7.48 5.16 -15.28
N VAL A 175 8.14 6.13 -14.64
CA VAL A 175 8.68 5.96 -13.29
C VAL A 175 7.54 5.80 -12.28
N ALA A 176 6.47 6.60 -12.39
CA ALA A 176 5.27 6.44 -11.55
C ALA A 176 4.67 5.04 -11.68
N TRP A 177 4.56 4.53 -12.90
CA TRP A 177 4.09 3.16 -13.14
C TRP A 177 4.95 2.11 -12.43
N PHE A 178 6.27 2.23 -12.45
CA PHE A 178 7.13 1.34 -11.67
C PHE A 178 6.91 1.48 -10.15
N ILE A 179 6.75 2.71 -9.65
CA ILE A 179 6.46 2.96 -8.24
C ILE A 179 5.14 2.28 -7.83
N ASP A 180 4.11 2.34 -8.66
CA ASP A 180 2.83 1.67 -8.40
C ASP A 180 2.97 0.14 -8.32
N LEU A 181 3.80 -0.46 -9.17
CA LEU A 181 4.15 -1.88 -9.05
C LEU A 181 4.87 -2.18 -7.73
N PHE A 182 5.81 -1.32 -7.32
CA PHE A 182 6.50 -1.47 -6.04
C PHE A 182 5.55 -1.34 -4.86
N ILE A 183 4.58 -0.42 -4.90
CA ILE A 183 3.54 -0.28 -3.88
C ILE A 183 2.75 -1.58 -3.78
N LEU A 184 2.23 -2.10 -4.90
CA LEU A 184 1.49 -3.37 -4.91
C LEU A 184 2.32 -4.52 -4.33
N ARG A 185 3.57 -4.67 -4.78
CA ARG A 185 4.48 -5.70 -4.28
C ARG A 185 4.72 -5.59 -2.78
N TYR A 186 5.04 -4.39 -2.31
CA TYR A 186 5.38 -4.15 -0.92
C TYR A 186 4.20 -4.39 0.02
N PHE A 187 3.00 -3.96 -0.40
CA PHE A 187 1.81 -4.09 0.45
C PHE A 187 1.12 -5.44 0.35
N LEU A 188 1.14 -6.10 -0.81
CA LEU A 188 0.50 -7.41 -1.00
C LEU A 188 1.44 -8.59 -0.77
N GLU A 189 2.73 -8.33 -0.57
CA GLU A 189 3.77 -9.37 -0.39
C GLU A 189 3.79 -10.40 -1.54
N MET A 190 3.38 -9.96 -2.74
CA MET A 190 3.25 -10.80 -3.93
C MET A 190 4.55 -10.89 -4.73
N ASP A 191 4.69 -11.99 -5.46
CA ASP A 191 5.78 -12.17 -6.41
C ASP A 191 5.67 -11.22 -7.61
N TRP A 192 6.80 -10.93 -8.27
CA TRP A 192 6.83 -9.98 -9.38
C TRP A 192 5.89 -10.38 -10.52
N TYR A 193 5.78 -11.68 -10.82
CA TYR A 193 4.88 -12.16 -11.87
C TYR A 193 3.41 -11.90 -11.54
N GLU A 194 3.00 -12.05 -10.28
CA GLU A 194 1.63 -11.79 -9.82
C GLU A 194 1.32 -10.30 -9.87
N VAL A 195 2.27 -9.47 -9.45
CA VAL A 195 2.15 -8.01 -9.50
C VAL A 195 2.02 -7.51 -10.94
N PHE A 196 2.80 -8.07 -11.89
CA PHE A 196 2.65 -7.75 -13.31
C PHE A 196 1.30 -8.19 -13.88
N LEU A 197 0.84 -9.39 -13.53
CA LEU A 197 -0.47 -9.90 -13.96
C LEU A 197 -1.61 -9.02 -13.41
N LEU A 198 -1.54 -8.68 -12.13
CA LEU A 198 -2.50 -7.84 -11.43
C LEU A 198 -2.58 -6.45 -12.06
N ASN A 199 -1.42 -5.85 -12.35
CA ASN A 199 -1.35 -4.57 -13.02
C ASN A 199 -1.87 -4.63 -14.47
N ALA A 200 -1.61 -5.73 -15.19
CA ALA A 200 -2.19 -5.92 -16.52
C ALA A 200 -3.71 -6.04 -16.48
N VAL A 201 -4.26 -6.71 -15.46
CA VAL A 201 -5.72 -6.80 -15.24
C VAL A 201 -6.30 -5.43 -14.91
N LEU A 202 -5.69 -4.67 -14.00
CA LEU A 202 -6.09 -3.30 -13.68
C LEU A 202 -6.01 -2.39 -14.92
N GLY A 203 -4.93 -2.51 -15.71
CA GLY A 203 -4.74 -1.85 -17.00
C GLY A 203 -5.86 -2.16 -17.99
N PHE A 204 -6.21 -3.44 -18.14
CA PHE A 204 -7.29 -3.87 -19.02
C PHE A 204 -8.64 -3.26 -18.60
N PHE A 205 -9.00 -3.36 -17.31
CA PHE A 205 -10.25 -2.80 -16.82
C PHE A 205 -10.27 -1.26 -16.91
N SER A 206 -9.14 -0.60 -16.67
CA SER A 206 -9.03 0.85 -16.87
C SER A 206 -9.25 1.23 -18.33
N CYS A 207 -8.66 0.48 -19.27
CA CYS A 207 -8.87 0.70 -20.69
C CYS A 207 -10.34 0.50 -21.11
N VAL A 208 -11.01 -0.53 -20.59
CA VAL A 208 -12.43 -0.80 -20.85
C VAL A 208 -13.34 0.26 -20.23
N THR A 209 -12.96 0.82 -19.08
CA THR A 209 -13.74 1.85 -18.37
C THR A 209 -13.40 3.28 -18.78
N GLY A 210 -12.53 3.46 -19.79
CA GLY A 210 -12.17 4.77 -20.34
C GLY A 210 -11.18 5.58 -19.50
N GLY A 211 -10.44 4.94 -18.59
CA GLY A 211 -9.45 5.57 -17.73
C GLY A 211 -8.02 5.47 -18.28
N LEU A 212 -7.34 6.61 -18.34
CA LEU A 212 -5.88 6.70 -18.44
C LEU A 212 -5.28 6.06 -17.16
N LEU A 213 -4.63 4.91 -17.33
CA LEU A 213 -3.54 4.45 -16.47
C LEU A 213 -2.24 4.72 -17.22
#